data_AF-A0A3R9A304-F1
#
_entry.id   AF-A0A3R9A304-F1
#
_cell.length_a   1.000
_cell.length_b   1.000
_cell.length_c   1.000
_cell.angle_alpha   90.00
_cell.angle_beta   90.00
_cell.angle_gamma   90.00
#
_symmetry.space_group_name_H-M   'P 1'
#
loop_
_entity.id
_entity.type
_entity.pdbx_description
1 polymer ?
#
loop_
_entity_poly.entity_id
_entity_poly.type
_entity_poly.pdbx_seq_one_letter_code
_entity_poly.pdbx_strand_id
1 'polypeptide(L)'
;MDIELRSGCPINLTMEVLGDRWSLIIIRDIMFGNRRHFRELLTHSQEGIASNILAARLKRLLKLRFISKRDDPSHSQKAIYSLTEPAIQLVPLFAMIGAWGRRHLPVTEDLSIRAQLLEEGGQPLWDEFMQDLRQIHIVDPIGGANGTVTSPVLAKLTAAFLEVRARSAAKAS
;
A
#
# COMPACT_ATOMS: atom_id res chain seq x y z
N MET A 1 -16.57 17.19 8.40
CA MET A 1 -16.19 15.96 7.69
C MET A 1 -16.65 16.23 6.27
N ASP A 2 -15.74 16.66 5.40
CA ASP A 2 -16.13 17.32 4.14
C ASP A 2 -16.05 16.28 3.02
N ILE A 3 -16.71 15.15 3.27
CA ILE A 3 -16.99 14.14 2.26
C ILE A 3 -18.40 14.45 1.80
N GLU A 4 -18.57 14.76 0.52
CA GLU A 4 -19.88 14.97 -0.06
C GLU A 4 -20.60 13.62 -0.14
N LEU A 5 -21.55 13.37 0.76
CA LEU A 5 -22.30 12.11 0.79
C LEU A 5 -23.41 12.16 -0.26
N ARG A 6 -23.04 11.89 -1.51
CA ARG A 6 -23.96 11.98 -2.67
C ARG A 6 -25.08 10.94 -2.62
N SER A 7 -24.85 9.81 -1.96
CA SER A 7 -25.86 8.77 -1.67
C SER A 7 -25.46 7.90 -0.48
N GLY A 8 -26.40 7.10 0.03
CA GLY A 8 -26.14 6.06 1.03
C GLY A 8 -25.57 4.74 0.44
N CYS A 9 -25.24 4.71 -0.86
CA CYS A 9 -24.69 3.52 -1.50
C CYS A 9 -23.26 3.24 -0.97
N PRO A 10 -22.95 2.06 -0.43
CA PRO A 10 -21.63 1.76 0.15
C PRO A 10 -20.50 1.81 -0.88
N ILE A 11 -20.79 1.49 -2.15
CA ILE A 11 -19.83 1.62 -3.25
C ILE A 11 -19.50 3.09 -3.48
N ASN A 12 -20.52 3.95 -3.60
CA ASN A 12 -20.30 5.40 -3.76
C ASN A 12 -19.52 5.97 -2.58
N LEU A 13 -19.90 5.64 -1.35
CA LEU A 13 -19.21 6.12 -0.15
C LEU A 13 -17.73 5.71 -0.12
N THR A 14 -17.42 4.48 -0.57
CA THR A 14 -16.04 4.02 -0.73
C THR A 14 -15.30 4.86 -1.77
N MET A 15 -15.94 5.18 -2.91
CA MET A 15 -15.35 6.02 -3.96
C MET A 15 -15.14 7.47 -3.53
N GLU A 16 -16.04 8.03 -2.73
CA GLU A 16 -15.86 9.39 -2.18
C GLU A 16 -14.63 9.48 -1.26
N VAL A 17 -14.23 8.35 -0.65
CA VAL A 17 -13.10 8.24 0.26
C VAL A 17 -11.80 7.87 -0.46
N LEU A 18 -11.82 6.79 -1.25
CA LEU A 18 -10.65 6.14 -1.86
C LEU A 18 -10.52 6.37 -3.36
N GLY A 19 -11.59 6.79 -4.03
CA GLY A 19 -11.70 6.87 -5.49
C GLY A 19 -10.95 8.03 -6.15
N ASP A 20 -10.11 8.75 -5.40
CA ASP A 20 -9.18 9.71 -6.00
C ASP A 20 -7.90 9.01 -6.51
N ARG A 21 -7.23 9.64 -7.48
CA ARG A 21 -6.07 9.09 -8.18
C ARG A 21 -4.92 8.62 -7.27
N TRP A 22 -4.79 9.16 -6.06
CA TRP A 22 -3.59 8.99 -5.24
C TRP A 22 -3.81 8.21 -3.95
N SER A 23 -5.02 8.17 -3.39
CA SER A 23 -5.27 7.52 -2.10
C SER A 23 -4.89 6.03 -2.10
N LEU A 24 -5.36 5.26 -3.09
CA LEU A 24 -5.01 3.84 -3.20
C LEU A 24 -3.53 3.63 -3.57
N ILE A 25 -2.92 4.54 -4.33
CA ILE A 25 -1.49 4.48 -4.67
C ILE A 25 -0.62 4.64 -3.43
N ILE A 26 -0.94 5.61 -2.55
CA ILE A 26 -0.23 5.81 -1.29
C ILE A 26 -0.41 4.61 -0.36
N ILE A 27 -1.64 4.09 -0.22
CA ILE A 27 -1.90 2.91 0.61
C ILE A 27 -1.13 1.70 0.07
N ARG A 28 -1.13 1.49 -1.26
CA ARG A 28 -0.36 0.43 -1.93
C ARG A 28 1.13 0.54 -1.63
N ASP A 29 1.70 1.75 -1.71
CA ASP A 29 3.11 1.98 -1.47
C ASP A 29 3.52 1.72 0.00
N ILE A 30 2.63 2.03 0.95
CA ILE A 30 2.82 1.66 2.36
C ILE A 30 2.67 0.15 2.54
N MET A 31 1.64 -0.48 1.96
CA MET A 31 1.30 -1.89 2.15
C MET A 31 2.31 -2.85 1.53
N PHE A 32 2.70 -2.62 0.28
CA PHE A 32 3.56 -3.52 -0.51
C PHE A 32 5.00 -3.04 -0.66
N GLY A 33 5.28 -1.79 -0.30
CA GLY A 33 6.62 -1.23 -0.27
C GLY A 33 7.17 -1.03 1.14
N ASN A 34 6.33 -1.18 2.18
CA ASN A 34 6.62 -0.76 3.55
C ASN A 34 7.28 0.63 3.61
N ARG A 35 6.82 1.56 2.78
CA ARG A 35 7.35 2.93 2.74
C ARG A 35 6.68 3.74 3.82
N ARG A 36 7.41 4.03 4.88
CA ARG A 36 6.84 4.61 6.11
C ARG A 36 7.17 6.08 6.27
N HIS A 37 8.07 6.62 5.44
CA HIS A 37 8.46 8.02 5.51
C HIS A 37 8.03 8.82 4.29
N PHE A 38 7.79 10.12 4.49
CA PHE A 38 7.37 11.04 3.42
C PHE A 38 8.35 11.02 2.23
N ARG A 39 9.66 11.05 2.52
CA ARG A 39 10.68 11.05 1.46
C ARG A 39 10.61 9.78 0.63
N GLU A 40 10.41 8.61 1.26
CA GLU A 40 10.33 7.34 0.54
C GLU A 40 9.09 7.28 -0.37
N LEU A 41 7.95 7.74 0.15
CA LEU A 41 6.70 7.85 -0.62
C LEU A 41 6.84 8.82 -1.80
N LEU A 42 7.63 9.88 -1.64
CA LEU A 42 7.89 10.85 -2.70
C LEU A 42 8.88 10.32 -3.75
N THR A 43 10.01 9.76 -3.33
CA THR A 43 11.14 9.44 -4.23
C THR A 43 11.04 8.10 -4.90
N HIS A 44 10.32 7.15 -4.29
CA HIS A 44 10.24 5.78 -4.82
C HIS A 44 8.88 5.48 -5.46
N SER A 45 7.90 6.39 -5.41
CA SER A 45 6.61 6.22 -6.10
C SER A 45 6.84 6.11 -7.60
N GLN A 46 6.27 5.07 -8.23
CA GLN A 46 6.44 4.84 -9.66
C GLN A 46 5.69 5.85 -10.50
N GLU A 47 4.56 6.36 -9.99
CA GLU A 47 3.66 7.28 -10.68
C GLU A 47 4.07 8.75 -10.57
N GLY A 48 5.13 9.07 -9.81
CA GLY A 48 5.68 10.42 -9.71
C GLY A 48 4.72 11.42 -9.04
N ILE A 49 4.23 11.11 -7.84
CA ILE A 49 3.36 12.02 -7.08
C ILE A 49 4.10 13.33 -6.70
N ALA A 50 3.49 14.48 -6.97
CA ALA A 50 4.05 15.77 -6.55
C ALA A 50 3.99 15.93 -5.02
N SER A 51 5.01 16.58 -4.43
CA SER A 51 5.16 16.74 -2.97
C SER A 51 3.95 17.39 -2.29
N ASN A 52 3.40 18.46 -2.87
CA ASN A 52 2.21 19.15 -2.35
C ASN A 52 0.96 18.25 -2.38
N ILE A 53 0.80 17.44 -3.43
CA ILE A 53 -0.31 16.48 -3.56
C ILE A 53 -0.16 15.35 -2.55
N LEU A 54 1.05 14.79 -2.41
CA LEU A 54 1.34 13.76 -1.40
C LEU A 54 1.02 14.27 0.00
N ALA A 55 1.47 15.48 0.37
CA ALA A 55 1.19 16.07 1.67
C ALA A 55 -0.32 16.24 1.91
N ALA A 56 -1.06 16.77 0.93
CA ALA A 56 -2.50 16.92 1.01
C ALA A 56 -3.24 15.58 1.18
N ARG A 57 -2.77 14.53 0.47
CA ARG A 57 -3.37 13.20 0.54
C ARG A 57 -3.05 12.46 1.83
N LEU A 58 -1.82 12.56 2.35
CA LEU A 58 -1.48 12.03 3.68
C LEU A 58 -2.34 12.69 4.77
N LYS A 59 -2.51 14.03 4.72
CA LYS A 59 -3.41 14.75 5.64
C LYS A 59 -4.85 14.23 5.55
N ARG A 60 -5.35 13.98 4.34
CA ARG A 60 -6.69 13.42 4.12
C ARG A 60 -6.80 11.99 4.68
N LEU A 61 -5.86 11.11 4.38
CA LEU A 61 -5.87 9.72 4.86
C LEU A 61 -5.75 9.63 6.39
N LEU A 62 -5.01 10.55 7.03
CA LEU A 62 -4.98 10.71 8.49
C LEU A 62 -6.34 11.14 9.04
N LYS A 63 -6.97 12.16 8.44
CA LYS A 63 -8.31 12.64 8.84
C LYS A 63 -9.36 11.54 8.73
N LEU A 64 -9.24 10.67 7.72
CA LEU A 64 -10.15 9.54 7.47
C LEU A 64 -9.75 8.27 8.22
N ARG A 65 -8.67 8.31 9.02
CA ARG A 65 -8.16 7.18 9.80
C ARG A 65 -7.88 5.93 8.97
N PHE A 66 -7.35 6.10 7.75
CA PHE A 66 -6.76 5.00 6.97
C PHE A 66 -5.30 4.79 7.33
N ILE A 67 -4.62 5.87 7.72
CA ILE A 67 -3.26 5.82 8.22
C ILE A 67 -3.18 6.51 9.58
N SER A 68 -2.16 6.15 10.35
CA SER A 68 -1.72 6.84 11.57
C SER A 68 -0.35 7.47 11.35
N LYS A 69 0.02 8.42 12.21
CA LYS A 69 1.31 9.11 12.20
C LYS A 69 1.92 9.01 13.59
N ARG A 70 3.20 8.61 13.67
CA ARG A 70 4.03 8.69 14.88
C ARG A 70 5.35 9.38 14.55
N ASP A 71 5.95 10.01 15.54
CA ASP A 71 7.31 10.54 15.39
C ASP A 71 8.31 9.38 15.34
N ASP A 72 9.35 9.54 14.55
CA ASP A 72 10.43 8.56 14.41
C ASP A 72 11.45 8.74 15.55
N PRO A 73 11.65 7.74 16.42
CA PRO A 73 12.61 7.85 17.53
C PRO A 73 14.05 8.07 17.07
N SER A 74 14.40 7.65 15.85
CA SER A 74 15.75 7.80 15.30
C SER A 74 16.03 9.21 14.78
N HIS A 75 14.97 9.98 14.46
CA HIS A 75 15.10 11.30 13.88
C HIS A 75 13.85 12.15 14.13
N SER A 76 13.91 13.11 15.05
CA SER A 76 12.77 13.89 15.54
C SER A 76 11.93 14.62 14.47
N GLN A 77 12.53 14.96 13.32
CA GLN A 77 11.81 15.60 12.21
C GLN A 77 11.12 14.62 11.25
N LYS A 78 11.35 13.31 11.40
CA LYS A 78 10.72 12.28 10.57
C LYS A 78 9.47 11.76 11.26
N ALA A 79 8.49 11.43 10.43
CA ALA A 79 7.30 10.74 10.87
C ALA A 79 7.22 9.37 10.19
N ILE A 80 6.69 8.41 10.93
CA ILE A 80 6.32 7.07 10.50
C ILE A 80 4.82 7.09 10.23
N TYR A 81 4.43 6.85 8.97
CA TYR A 81 3.05 6.62 8.57
C TYR A 81 2.76 5.13 8.60
N SER A 82 1.70 4.71 9.29
CA SER A 82 1.33 3.29 9.42
C SER A 82 -0.10 3.07 8.96
N LEU A 83 -0.38 1.92 8.35
CA LEU A 83 -1.76 1.53 8.06
C LEU A 83 -2.55 1.35 9.36
N THR A 84 -3.84 1.60 9.27
CA THR A 84 -4.81 1.27 10.32
C THR A 84 -5.67 0.10 9.85
N GLU A 85 -6.50 -0.43 10.75
CA GLU A 85 -7.36 -1.59 10.44
C GLU A 85 -8.20 -1.41 9.16
N PRO A 86 -8.92 -0.28 8.92
CA PRO A 86 -9.65 -0.09 7.67
C PRO A 86 -8.80 -0.17 6.40
N ALA A 87 -7.54 0.28 6.44
CA ALA A 87 -6.64 0.20 5.30
C ALA A 87 -6.04 -1.20 5.10
N ILE A 88 -5.79 -1.93 6.20
CA ILE A 88 -5.32 -3.32 6.16
C ILE A 88 -6.41 -4.21 5.53
N GLN A 89 -7.68 -3.98 5.86
CA GLN A 89 -8.83 -4.69 5.29
C GLN A 89 -9.01 -4.46 3.77
N LEU A 90 -8.23 -3.57 3.14
CA LEU A 90 -8.21 -3.40 1.69
C LEU A 90 -7.37 -4.45 0.96
N VAL A 91 -6.66 -5.36 1.65
CA VAL A 91 -5.85 -6.41 0.99
C VAL A 91 -6.66 -7.20 -0.07
N PRO A 92 -7.86 -7.74 0.23
CA PRO A 92 -8.67 -8.41 -0.79
C PRO A 92 -9.07 -7.47 -1.93
N LEU A 93 -9.37 -6.20 -1.65
CA LEU A 93 -9.70 -5.22 -2.68
C LEU A 93 -8.52 -4.99 -3.64
N PHE A 94 -7.30 -4.85 -3.12
CA PHE A 94 -6.10 -4.73 -3.95
C PHE A 94 -5.85 -5.98 -4.79
N ALA A 95 -6.06 -7.17 -4.22
CA ALA A 95 -5.97 -8.42 -4.97
C ALA A 95 -6.94 -8.42 -6.17
N MET A 96 -8.20 -8.06 -5.94
CA MET A 96 -9.24 -8.05 -6.98
C MET A 96 -9.04 -6.95 -8.04
N ILE A 97 -8.64 -5.74 -7.63
CA ILE A 97 -8.31 -4.66 -8.59
C ILE A 97 -7.10 -5.04 -9.44
N GLY A 98 -6.07 -5.62 -8.83
CA GLY A 98 -4.88 -6.10 -9.53
C GLY A 98 -5.20 -7.22 -10.52
N ALA A 99 -5.98 -8.20 -10.09
CA ALA A 99 -6.49 -9.30 -10.90
C ALA A 99 -7.30 -8.81 -12.12
N TRP A 100 -8.19 -7.84 -11.92
CA TRP A 100 -8.93 -7.22 -13.02
C TRP A 100 -8.00 -6.47 -13.98
N GLY A 101 -7.08 -5.66 -13.44
CA GLY A 101 -6.09 -4.92 -14.23
C GLY A 101 -5.23 -5.83 -15.11
N ARG A 102 -4.77 -6.98 -14.57
CA ARG A 102 -4.01 -7.97 -15.32
C ARG A 102 -4.75 -8.56 -16.53
N ARG A 103 -6.08 -8.67 -16.46
CA ARG A 103 -6.91 -9.21 -17.55
C ARG A 103 -7.24 -8.18 -18.63
N HIS A 104 -7.30 -6.90 -18.28
CA HIS A 104 -7.95 -5.88 -19.11
C HIS A 104 -7.06 -4.68 -19.48
N LEU A 105 -5.88 -4.54 -18.88
CA LEU A 105 -4.98 -3.40 -19.09
C LEU A 105 -3.58 -3.85 -19.56
N PRO A 106 -2.82 -2.97 -20.22
CA PRO A 106 -1.45 -3.28 -20.65
C PRO A 106 -0.47 -3.23 -19.48
N VAL A 107 -0.53 -4.25 -18.61
CA VAL A 107 0.34 -4.39 -17.45
C VAL A 107 1.71 -4.93 -17.84
N THR A 108 2.75 -4.59 -17.07
CA THR A 108 4.07 -5.23 -17.19
C THR A 108 4.15 -6.44 -16.25
N GLU A 109 4.98 -7.41 -16.60
CA GLU A 109 5.12 -8.66 -15.83
C GLU A 109 5.58 -8.39 -14.39
N ASP A 110 6.56 -7.50 -14.22
CA ASP A 110 7.12 -7.15 -12.92
C ASP A 110 6.09 -6.46 -12.02
N LEU A 111 5.28 -5.56 -12.54
CA LEU A 111 4.23 -4.90 -11.76
C LEU A 111 3.01 -5.79 -11.51
N SER A 112 2.91 -6.93 -12.20
CA SER A 112 1.78 -7.87 -12.11
C SER A 112 2.00 -9.01 -11.13
N ILE A 113 3.25 -9.41 -10.85
CA ILE A 113 3.53 -10.66 -10.12
C ILE A 113 2.91 -10.68 -8.71
N ARG A 114 2.88 -9.54 -8.01
CA ARG A 114 2.23 -9.45 -6.69
C ARG A 114 0.72 -9.65 -6.78
N ALA A 115 0.08 -9.01 -7.76
CA ALA A 115 -1.36 -9.17 -8.00
C ALA A 115 -1.71 -10.61 -8.37
N GLN A 116 -0.86 -11.27 -9.16
CA GLN A 116 -1.00 -12.69 -9.48
C GLN A 116 -0.95 -13.58 -8.24
N LEU A 117 0.10 -13.43 -7.42
CA LEU A 117 0.28 -14.25 -6.22
C LEU A 117 -0.85 -14.03 -5.21
N LEU A 118 -1.33 -12.79 -5.06
CA LEU A 118 -2.47 -12.49 -4.20
C LEU A 118 -3.75 -13.13 -4.73
N GLU A 119 -4.01 -13.06 -6.04
CA GLU A 119 -5.17 -13.69 -6.66
C GLU A 119 -5.16 -15.21 -6.49
N GLU A 120 -4.03 -15.86 -6.81
CA GLU A 120 -3.87 -17.32 -6.71
C GLU A 120 -3.87 -17.81 -5.26
N GLY A 121 -3.30 -17.04 -4.33
CA GLY A 121 -3.27 -17.37 -2.92
C GLY A 121 -4.62 -17.24 -2.21
N GLY A 122 -5.53 -16.44 -2.75
CA GLY A 122 -6.90 -16.28 -2.26
C GLY A 122 -7.00 -15.88 -0.79
N GLN A 123 -8.15 -16.16 -0.18
CA GLN A 123 -8.46 -15.79 1.19
C GLN A 123 -7.40 -16.23 2.23
N PRO A 124 -6.84 -17.46 2.19
CA PRO A 124 -5.82 -17.87 3.16
C PRO A 124 -4.59 -16.95 3.16
N LEU A 125 -4.08 -16.60 1.98
CA LEU A 125 -2.94 -15.69 1.86
C LEU A 125 -3.31 -14.26 2.29
N TRP A 126 -4.54 -13.81 2.00
CA TRP A 126 -4.99 -12.48 2.41
C TRP A 126 -5.11 -12.38 3.93
N ASP A 127 -5.63 -13.40 4.60
CA ASP A 127 -5.77 -13.44 6.06
C ASP A 127 -4.39 -13.43 6.73
N GLU A 128 -3.46 -14.25 6.25
CA GLU A 128 -2.06 -14.24 6.70
C GLU A 128 -1.42 -12.86 6.49
N PHE A 129 -1.60 -12.26 5.31
CA PHE A 129 -1.02 -10.95 5.02
C PHE A 129 -1.62 -9.84 5.89
N MET A 130 -2.93 -9.86 6.12
CA MET A 130 -3.58 -8.90 7.02
C MET A 130 -3.08 -9.07 8.46
N GLN A 131 -2.84 -10.30 8.92
CA GLN A 131 -2.25 -10.55 10.24
C GLN A 131 -0.83 -9.98 10.35
N ASP A 132 0.01 -10.24 9.36
CA ASP A 132 1.35 -9.66 9.25
C ASP A 132 1.33 -8.13 9.27
N LEU A 133 0.45 -7.52 8.46
CA LEU A 133 0.30 -6.07 8.40
C LEU A 133 -0.12 -5.49 9.76
N ARG A 134 -1.00 -6.17 10.51
CA ARG A 134 -1.34 -5.74 11.88
C ARG A 134 -0.12 -5.75 12.79
N GLN A 135 0.77 -6.74 12.67
CA GLN A 135 2.01 -6.77 13.46
C GLN A 135 2.91 -5.55 13.16
N ILE A 136 3.20 -5.28 11.88
CA ILE A 136 4.17 -4.23 11.49
C ILE A 136 3.58 -2.80 11.44
N HIS A 137 2.26 -2.64 11.49
CA HIS A 137 1.62 -1.32 11.44
C HIS A 137 0.89 -0.91 12.72
N ILE A 138 0.37 -1.87 13.49
CA ILE A 138 -0.44 -1.60 14.69
C ILE A 138 0.28 -2.01 15.96
N VAL A 139 0.77 -3.26 16.02
CA VAL A 139 1.40 -3.82 17.23
C VAL A 139 2.75 -3.16 17.48
N ASP A 140 3.65 -3.21 16.49
CA ASP A 140 4.96 -2.55 16.56
C ASP A 140 5.23 -1.73 15.28
N PRO A 141 4.66 -0.52 15.18
CA PRO A 141 4.85 0.32 14.01
C PRO A 141 6.27 0.82 13.81
N ILE A 142 7.07 0.92 14.88
CA ILE A 142 8.47 1.37 14.81
C ILE A 142 9.33 0.21 14.34
N GLY A 143 9.18 -0.96 14.97
CA GLY A 143 9.86 -2.18 14.56
C GLY A 143 9.49 -2.61 13.14
N GLY A 144 8.23 -2.42 12.76
CA GLY A 144 7.80 -2.63 11.37
C GLY A 144 8.43 -1.66 10.38
N ALA A 145 8.68 -0.42 10.77
CA ALA A 145 9.29 0.59 9.89
C ALA A 145 10.81 0.42 9.74
N ASN A 146 11.50 0.03 10.82
CA ASN A 146 12.96 -0.17 10.81
C ASN A 146 13.38 -1.61 10.46
N GLY A 147 12.41 -2.54 10.33
CA GLY A 147 12.62 -3.92 9.93
C GLY A 147 12.92 -4.91 11.06
N THR A 148 12.85 -4.51 12.34
CA THR A 148 12.97 -5.47 13.46
C THR A 148 11.74 -6.36 13.62
N VAL A 149 10.59 -5.93 13.10
CA VAL A 149 9.40 -6.77 12.92
C VAL A 149 9.09 -6.82 11.43
N THR A 150 8.85 -8.02 10.89
CA THR A 150 8.71 -8.23 9.45
C THR A 150 7.41 -8.94 9.12
N SER A 151 7.02 -8.86 7.85
CA SER A 151 5.92 -9.64 7.28
C SER A 151 6.51 -10.72 6.36
N PRO A 152 6.41 -12.02 6.72
CA PRO A 152 6.73 -13.13 5.84
C PRO A 152 6.04 -13.03 4.47
N VAL A 153 4.75 -12.66 4.44
CA VAL A 153 4.02 -12.54 3.18
C VAL A 153 4.58 -11.40 2.33
N LEU A 154 4.83 -10.23 2.91
CA LEU A 154 5.44 -9.11 2.19
C LEU A 154 6.84 -9.44 1.67
N ALA A 155 7.63 -10.17 2.44
CA ALA A 155 8.96 -10.62 2.03
C ALA A 155 8.86 -11.53 0.79
N LYS A 156 7.94 -12.51 0.80
CA LYS A 156 7.66 -13.40 -0.35
C LYS A 156 7.21 -12.60 -1.59
N LEU A 157 6.25 -11.69 -1.43
CA LEU A 157 5.75 -10.84 -2.51
C LEU A 157 6.84 -9.91 -3.07
N THR A 158 7.78 -9.48 -2.23
CA THR A 158 8.91 -8.63 -2.63
C THR A 158 9.98 -9.43 -3.37
N ALA A 159 10.30 -10.63 -2.90
CA ALA A 159 11.24 -11.52 -3.59
C ALA A 159 10.78 -11.83 -5.02
N ALA A 160 9.51 -12.20 -5.20
CA ALA A 160 8.93 -12.47 -6.52
C ALA A 160 8.99 -11.25 -7.45
N PHE A 161 8.71 -10.05 -6.93
CA PHE A 161 8.85 -8.80 -7.68
C PHE A 161 10.29 -8.56 -8.17
N LEU A 162 11.26 -8.71 -7.27
CA LEU A 162 12.67 -8.47 -7.60
C LEU A 162 13.21 -9.50 -8.60
N GLU A 163 12.79 -10.76 -8.48
CA GLU A 163 13.16 -11.82 -9.42
C GLU A 163 12.68 -11.51 -10.84
N VAL A 164 11.39 -11.18 -11.00
CA VAL A 164 10.83 -10.82 -12.32
C VAL A 164 11.52 -9.59 -12.89
N ARG A 165 11.77 -8.56 -12.05
CA ARG A 165 12.50 -7.37 -12.48
C ARG A 165 13.91 -7.65 -12.96
N ALA A 166 14.65 -8.51 -12.24
CA ALA A 166 16.01 -8.89 -12.62
C ALA A 166 16.00 -9.62 -13.97
N ARG A 167 15.06 -10.55 -14.17
CA ARG A 167 14.88 -11.26 -15.44
C ARG A 167 14.54 -10.32 -16.60
N SER A 168 13.65 -9.35 -16.39
CA SER A 168 13.30 -8.38 -17.44
C SER A 168 14.46 -7.46 -17.79
N ALA A 169 15.29 -7.05 -16.82
CA ALA A 169 16.50 -6.26 -17.07
C ALA A 169 17.52 -7.06 -17.90
N ALA A 170 17.74 -8.34 -17.58
CA ALA A 170 18.65 -9.20 -18.32
C ALA A 170 18.21 -9.47 -19.78
N LYS A 171 16.90 -9.44 -20.08
CA LYS A 171 16.37 -9.59 -21.45
C LYS A 171 16.49 -8.32 -22.30
N ALA A 172 16.70 -7.16 -21.67
CA ALA A 172 16.79 -5.87 -22.34
C ALA A 172 18.24 -5.43 -22.61
N SER A 173 19.22 -6.21 -22.13
CA SER A 173 20.66 -6.05 -22.37
C SER A 173 21.12 -7.04 -23.45
#